data_AF-A0A2R7Y4I1-F1
#
_entry.id   AF-A0A2R7Y4I1-F1
#
_cell.length_a   1.000
_cell.length_b   1.000
_cell.length_c   1.000
_cell.angle_alpha   90.00
_cell.angle_beta   90.00
_cell.angle_gamma   90.00
#
_symmetry.space_group_name_H-M   'P 1'
#
loop_
_entity.id
_entity.type
_entity.pdbx_description
1 polymer ?
#
loop_
_entity_poly.entity_id
_entity_poly.type
_entity_poly.pdbx_seq_one_letter_code
_entity_poly.pdbx_strand_id
1 'polypeptide(L)'
;MLKEPLRHPADEIKSTKSKHLEGVKLVFGLTGSVSIYRVIDIMRELIRRGADVYVVMSKAATELINPTLIEWATGTKVFTEFKGETGHVALSFEGSSFTVAPASADAIAKIAAGIGDNPVTLTAVNMLGLGKPLILVPTMHEGLWKSPPIVKALEFLTSLGVTVLWPNLVEGRAKFPDAEDVIAAVEAVTLRGKDLRGLNILVTSGPTRERLDSVRYITNSSSGKMGVAIAREAYFRGANVTLIHGPLSVSKPYYTRNIAVESTEEMLEAVLNEVRSRKYDAVIMAAAPSDFRFRTVYKEKIKSDINELQIVLETTPKISAKVREVYKGLLIGFAAETVFNDLNKLIELAQHKLISRGFDYIVANDVSNPEIGFASDYNEVVVVGKNGFKEHIPKSLKEVVARRILDIVRDELAYGKRA
;
A
#
# COMPACT_ATOMS: atom_id res chain seq x y z
N MET A 1 24.58 -13.33 -38.39
CA MET A 1 23.15 -13.20 -37.99
C MET A 1 23.05 -13.59 -36.53
N LEU A 2 22.71 -12.65 -35.66
CA LEU A 2 22.43 -12.96 -34.25
C LEU A 2 21.22 -13.90 -34.20
N LYS A 3 21.40 -15.08 -33.59
CA LYS A 3 20.38 -16.13 -33.48
C LYS A 3 19.39 -15.90 -32.33
N GLU A 4 19.65 -14.92 -31.49
CA GLU A 4 18.75 -14.48 -30.43
C GLU A 4 18.22 -13.09 -30.74
N PRO A 5 16.92 -12.80 -30.49
CA PRO A 5 16.43 -11.44 -30.54
C PRO A 5 17.30 -10.57 -29.60
N LEU A 6 17.70 -9.40 -30.08
CA LEU A 6 18.45 -8.44 -29.27
C LEU A 6 17.63 -8.15 -28.00
N ARG A 7 18.17 -8.51 -26.83
CA ARG A 7 17.53 -8.24 -25.54
C ARG A 7 17.44 -6.73 -25.33
N HIS A 8 16.28 -6.26 -24.90
CA HIS A 8 16.10 -4.86 -24.57
C HIS A 8 16.64 -4.60 -23.15
N PRO A 9 17.27 -3.46 -22.84
CA PRO A 9 17.75 -3.17 -21.48
C PRO A 9 16.67 -3.23 -20.38
N ALA A 10 15.40 -3.06 -20.75
CA ALA A 10 14.26 -3.25 -19.86
C ALA A 10 14.10 -4.72 -19.40
N ASP A 11 14.53 -5.68 -20.22
CA ASP A 11 14.50 -7.12 -19.88
C ASP A 11 15.50 -7.45 -18.77
N GLU A 12 16.61 -6.70 -18.67
CA GLU A 12 17.64 -6.90 -17.64
C GLU A 12 17.17 -6.52 -16.24
N ILE A 13 16.26 -5.55 -16.13
CA ILE A 13 15.73 -5.11 -14.84
C ILE A 13 14.50 -5.92 -14.42
N LYS A 14 13.89 -6.69 -15.33
CA LYS A 14 12.65 -7.42 -15.06
C LYS A 14 12.85 -8.42 -13.93
N SER A 15 11.89 -8.48 -13.01
CA SER A 15 11.90 -9.40 -11.87
C SER A 15 13.10 -9.26 -10.90
N THR A 16 13.89 -8.17 -10.96
CA THR A 16 15.07 -7.97 -10.10
C THR A 16 14.75 -7.64 -8.65
N LYS A 17 13.55 -7.11 -8.35
CA LYS A 17 13.11 -6.75 -7.00
C LYS A 17 12.08 -7.73 -6.45
N SER A 18 11.18 -8.21 -7.31
CA SER A 18 10.16 -9.20 -6.96
C SER A 18 9.63 -9.88 -8.22
N LYS A 19 9.01 -11.05 -8.07
CA LYS A 19 8.41 -11.83 -9.16
C LYS A 19 6.88 -11.87 -9.13
N HIS A 20 6.26 -11.15 -8.19
CA HIS A 20 4.83 -11.30 -7.92
C HIS A 20 3.92 -10.75 -9.03
N LEU A 21 4.46 -9.99 -9.99
CA LEU A 21 3.76 -9.53 -11.19
C LEU A 21 4.15 -10.32 -12.45
N GLU A 22 4.88 -11.43 -12.34
CA GLU A 22 5.20 -12.25 -13.52
C GLU A 22 3.91 -12.72 -14.22
N GLY A 23 3.86 -12.52 -15.53
CA GLY A 23 2.69 -12.81 -16.36
C GLY A 23 1.58 -11.74 -16.32
N VAL A 24 1.73 -10.68 -15.51
CA VAL A 24 0.76 -9.58 -15.44
C VAL A 24 1.09 -8.53 -16.51
N LYS A 25 0.11 -8.23 -17.37
CA LYS A 25 0.24 -7.24 -18.44
C LYS A 25 -0.43 -5.93 -18.01
N LEU A 26 0.36 -4.92 -17.67
CA LEU A 26 -0.12 -3.60 -17.25
C LEU A 26 -0.15 -2.67 -18.45
N VAL A 27 -1.30 -2.07 -18.74
CA VAL A 27 -1.42 -1.08 -19.80
C VAL A 27 -1.44 0.32 -19.17
N PHE A 28 -0.61 1.24 -19.67
CA PHE A 28 -0.52 2.62 -19.22
C PHE A 28 -0.99 3.58 -20.31
N GLY A 29 -1.87 4.51 -19.94
CA GLY A 29 -2.32 5.61 -20.78
C GLY A 29 -1.67 6.91 -20.33
N LEU A 30 -0.80 7.50 -21.16
CA LEU A 30 -0.18 8.79 -20.83
C LEU A 30 -0.93 9.92 -21.53
N THR A 31 -1.32 10.94 -20.77
CA THR A 31 -2.00 12.13 -21.30
C THR A 31 -1.18 13.40 -21.04
N GLY A 32 -1.53 14.50 -21.73
CA GLY A 32 -0.78 15.75 -21.64
C GLY A 32 -0.86 16.40 -20.25
N SER A 33 0.21 16.28 -19.46
CA SER A 33 0.38 16.98 -18.18
C SER A 33 1.86 17.08 -17.79
N VAL A 34 2.22 18.13 -17.07
CA VAL A 34 3.61 18.41 -16.63
C VAL A 34 4.17 17.29 -15.74
N SER A 35 3.32 16.51 -15.06
CA SER A 35 3.78 15.40 -14.19
C SER A 35 4.12 14.11 -14.95
N ILE A 36 4.04 14.10 -16.29
CA ILE A 36 4.24 12.89 -17.10
C ILE A 36 5.59 12.21 -16.88
N TYR A 37 6.65 12.98 -16.59
CA TYR A 37 7.98 12.45 -16.30
C TYR A 37 8.02 11.54 -15.08
N ARG A 38 7.10 11.70 -14.10
CA ARG A 38 7.06 10.90 -12.86
C ARG A 38 6.64 9.45 -13.11
N VAL A 39 6.02 9.17 -14.26
CA VAL A 39 5.45 7.85 -14.56
C VAL A 39 6.50 6.87 -15.08
N ILE A 40 7.63 7.38 -15.60
CA ILE A 40 8.72 6.56 -16.14
C ILE A 40 9.27 5.63 -15.04
N ASP A 41 9.63 6.18 -13.88
CA ASP A 41 10.18 5.40 -12.78
C ASP A 41 9.14 4.44 -12.19
N ILE A 42 7.86 4.82 -12.19
CA ILE A 42 6.75 3.94 -11.76
C ILE A 42 6.67 2.71 -12.67
N MET A 43 6.67 2.90 -13.98
CA MET A 43 6.63 1.78 -14.94
C MET A 43 7.87 0.90 -14.81
N ARG A 44 9.06 1.49 -14.67
CA ARG A 44 10.31 0.73 -14.46
C ARG A 44 10.28 -0.07 -13.17
N GLU A 45 9.75 0.50 -12.09
CA GLU A 45 9.62 -0.20 -10.81
C GLU A 45 8.62 -1.37 -10.89
N LEU A 46 7.51 -1.23 -11.64
CA LEU A 46 6.59 -2.35 -11.90
C LEU A 46 7.24 -3.46 -12.74
N ILE A 47 8.08 -3.12 -13.72
CA ILE A 47 8.88 -4.12 -14.47
C ILE A 47 9.85 -4.85 -13.54
N ARG A 48 10.52 -4.13 -12.63
CA ARG A 48 11.40 -4.74 -11.60
C ARG A 48 10.66 -5.68 -10.66
N ARG A 49 9.34 -5.53 -10.54
CA ARG A 49 8.43 -6.40 -9.76
C ARG A 49 7.81 -7.54 -10.59
N GLY A 50 8.14 -7.62 -11.89
CA GLY A 50 7.84 -8.74 -12.79
C GLY A 50 6.83 -8.43 -13.90
N ALA A 51 6.25 -7.24 -13.94
CA ALA A 51 5.18 -6.91 -14.88
C ALA A 51 5.68 -6.72 -16.32
N ASP A 52 4.80 -7.00 -17.28
CA ASP A 52 4.92 -6.55 -18.67
C ASP A 52 4.15 -5.24 -18.84
N VAL A 53 4.85 -4.15 -19.21
CA VAL A 53 4.24 -2.82 -19.30
C VAL A 53 4.08 -2.41 -20.77
N TYR A 54 2.84 -2.10 -21.16
CA TYR A 54 2.48 -1.60 -22.49
C TYR A 54 1.96 -0.17 -22.37
N VAL A 55 2.29 0.70 -23.32
CA VAL A 55 1.95 2.12 -23.22
C VAL A 55 1.20 2.62 -24.45
N VAL A 56 0.12 3.35 -24.19
CA VAL A 56 -0.59 4.15 -25.18
C VAL A 56 -0.47 5.64 -24.79
N MET A 57 -0.26 6.51 -25.76
CA MET A 57 -0.07 7.95 -25.53
C MET A 57 -1.09 8.76 -26.30
N SER A 58 -1.60 9.84 -25.69
CA SER A 58 -2.34 10.85 -26.44
C SER A 58 -1.37 11.77 -27.20
N LYS A 59 -1.86 12.44 -28.25
CA LYS A 59 -1.05 13.42 -29.00
C LYS A 59 -0.40 14.46 -28.09
N ALA A 60 -1.17 15.04 -27.16
CA ALA A 60 -0.67 16.01 -26.19
C ALA A 60 0.44 15.44 -25.27
N ALA A 61 0.42 14.14 -24.97
CA ALA A 61 1.51 13.51 -24.22
C ALA A 61 2.79 13.43 -25.05
N THR A 62 2.69 13.13 -26.35
CA THR A 62 3.84 13.02 -27.26
C THR A 62 4.57 14.35 -27.49
N GLU A 63 3.87 15.47 -27.31
CA GLU A 63 4.45 16.82 -27.38
C GLU A 63 5.26 17.17 -26.12
N LEU A 64 5.01 16.51 -24.99
CA LEU A 64 5.70 16.74 -23.72
C LEU A 64 6.85 15.76 -23.49
N ILE A 65 6.66 14.50 -23.86
CA ILE A 65 7.68 13.46 -23.76
C ILE A 65 7.68 12.61 -25.03
N ASN A 66 8.86 12.41 -25.60
CA ASN A 66 8.99 11.65 -26.83
C ASN A 66 8.67 10.16 -26.59
N PRO A 67 7.81 9.51 -27.42
CA PRO A 67 7.51 8.08 -27.32
C PRO A 67 8.74 7.18 -27.25
N THR A 68 9.83 7.51 -27.96
CA THR A 68 11.08 6.73 -27.97
C THR A 68 11.68 6.60 -26.58
N LEU A 69 11.56 7.61 -25.71
CA LEU A 69 12.05 7.52 -24.33
C LEU A 69 11.22 6.50 -23.53
N ILE A 70 9.92 6.43 -23.78
CA ILE A 70 9.03 5.48 -23.10
C ILE A 70 9.28 4.06 -23.62
N GLU A 71 9.50 3.88 -24.92
CA GLU A 71 9.93 2.59 -25.49
C GLU A 71 11.24 2.13 -24.83
N TRP A 72 12.22 3.01 -24.69
CA TRP A 72 13.47 2.71 -23.98
C TRP A 72 13.28 2.39 -22.49
N ALA A 73 12.32 3.04 -21.83
CA ALA A 73 12.06 2.80 -20.43
C ALA A 73 11.37 1.45 -20.17
N THR A 74 10.51 1.02 -21.10
CA THR A 74 9.59 -0.11 -20.92
C THR A 74 9.95 -1.35 -21.73
N GLY A 75 10.71 -1.21 -22.81
CA GLY A 75 11.02 -2.28 -23.76
C GLY A 75 9.87 -2.67 -24.68
N THR A 76 8.77 -1.92 -24.68
CA THR A 76 7.60 -2.20 -25.53
C THR A 76 7.33 -1.04 -26.47
N LYS A 77 6.78 -1.35 -27.65
CA LYS A 77 6.34 -0.35 -28.62
C LYS A 77 5.26 0.54 -27.99
N VAL A 78 5.37 1.85 -28.19
CA VAL A 78 4.38 2.81 -27.71
C VAL A 78 3.35 3.09 -28.80
N PHE A 79 2.07 3.00 -28.44
CA PHE A 79 0.97 3.26 -29.38
C PHE A 79 0.52 4.72 -29.28
N THR A 80 0.78 5.50 -30.34
CA THR A 80 0.38 6.90 -30.46
C THR A 80 -0.83 7.12 -31.36
N GLU A 81 -1.15 6.15 -32.22
CA GLU A 81 -2.29 6.13 -33.14
C GLU A 81 -2.73 4.67 -33.41
N PHE A 82 -4.00 4.45 -33.73
CA PHE A 82 -4.52 3.15 -34.15
C PHE A 82 -5.02 3.23 -35.61
N LYS A 83 -4.19 2.84 -36.59
CA LYS A 83 -4.50 2.92 -38.03
C LYS A 83 -5.04 1.61 -38.60
N GLY A 84 -6.13 1.10 -38.03
CA GLY A 84 -6.76 -0.16 -38.48
C GLY A 84 -6.10 -1.46 -37.97
N GLU A 85 -5.00 -1.35 -37.23
CA GLU A 85 -4.46 -2.48 -36.46
C GLU A 85 -5.40 -2.83 -35.29
N THR A 86 -5.54 -4.12 -34.99
CA THR A 86 -6.29 -4.61 -33.82
C THR A 86 -5.61 -4.24 -32.48
N GLY A 87 -4.60 -3.38 -32.47
CA GLY A 87 -3.81 -3.02 -31.28
C GLY A 87 -4.65 -2.58 -30.08
N HIS A 88 -5.65 -1.72 -30.29
CA HIS A 88 -6.57 -1.32 -29.20
C HIS A 88 -7.42 -2.49 -28.69
N VAL A 89 -7.84 -3.40 -29.56
CA VAL A 89 -8.58 -4.61 -29.20
C VAL A 89 -7.67 -5.56 -28.44
N ALA A 90 -6.51 -5.93 -29.00
CA ALA A 90 -5.54 -6.84 -28.41
C ALA A 90 -5.04 -6.35 -27.04
N LEU A 91 -4.64 -5.08 -26.93
CA LEU A 91 -4.23 -4.50 -25.64
C LEU A 91 -5.35 -4.53 -24.61
N SER A 92 -6.59 -4.27 -25.01
CA SER A 92 -7.72 -4.26 -24.08
C SER A 92 -8.09 -5.67 -23.61
N PHE A 93 -7.96 -6.69 -24.47
CA PHE A 93 -8.22 -8.08 -24.12
C PHE A 93 -7.11 -8.67 -23.24
N GLU A 94 -5.85 -8.50 -23.65
CA GLU A 94 -4.67 -9.06 -22.98
C GLU A 94 -4.29 -8.29 -21.70
N GLY A 95 -4.60 -6.99 -21.64
CA GLY A 95 -4.33 -6.15 -20.48
C GLY A 95 -5.02 -6.66 -19.22
N SER A 96 -4.25 -6.77 -18.14
CA SER A 96 -4.75 -7.10 -16.81
C SER A 96 -5.42 -5.89 -16.15
N SER A 97 -4.94 -4.68 -16.43
CA SER A 97 -5.52 -3.41 -15.97
C SER A 97 -5.09 -2.26 -16.88
N PHE A 98 -5.82 -1.14 -16.82
CA PHE A 98 -5.42 0.11 -17.48
C PHE A 98 -5.21 1.22 -16.46
N THR A 99 -4.04 1.86 -16.51
CA THR A 99 -3.71 2.99 -15.65
C THR A 99 -3.49 4.24 -16.49
N VAL A 100 -4.38 5.23 -16.38
CA VAL A 100 -4.19 6.54 -17.00
C VAL A 100 -3.44 7.42 -16.02
N ALA A 101 -2.15 7.61 -16.26
CA ALA A 101 -1.27 8.38 -15.40
C ALA A 101 -0.27 9.17 -16.25
N PRO A 102 -0.24 10.51 -16.16
CA PRO A 102 -1.26 11.35 -15.57
C PRO A 102 -2.58 11.25 -16.36
N ALA A 103 -3.71 11.42 -15.68
CA ALA A 103 -5.03 11.58 -16.29
C ALA A 103 -5.39 13.07 -16.34
N SER A 104 -5.35 13.66 -17.53
CA SER A 104 -5.77 15.04 -17.76
C SER A 104 -7.29 15.19 -17.62
N ALA A 105 -7.75 16.41 -17.37
CA ALA A 105 -9.19 16.72 -17.33
C ALA A 105 -9.91 16.35 -18.64
N ASP A 106 -9.27 16.58 -19.79
CA ASP A 106 -9.79 16.19 -21.11
C ASP A 106 -10.01 14.68 -21.21
N ALA A 107 -9.02 13.88 -20.82
CA ALA A 107 -9.14 12.42 -20.85
C ALA A 107 -10.23 11.94 -19.90
N ILE A 108 -10.30 12.46 -18.67
CA ILE A 108 -11.33 12.11 -17.69
C ILE A 108 -12.73 12.40 -18.24
N ALA A 109 -12.95 13.60 -18.80
CA ALA A 109 -14.24 13.98 -19.36
C ALA A 109 -14.65 13.10 -20.55
N LYS A 110 -13.71 12.80 -21.46
CA LYS A 110 -13.96 11.93 -22.62
C LYS A 110 -14.25 10.50 -22.22
N ILE A 111 -13.50 9.94 -21.27
CA ILE A 111 -13.74 8.58 -20.76
C ILE A 111 -15.13 8.50 -20.11
N ALA A 112 -15.50 9.48 -19.28
CA ALA A 112 -16.83 9.55 -18.67
C ALA A 112 -17.96 9.66 -19.71
N ALA A 113 -17.73 10.36 -20.82
CA ALA A 113 -18.69 10.50 -21.91
C ALA A 113 -18.67 9.35 -22.93
N GLY A 114 -17.78 8.36 -22.80
CA GLY A 114 -17.61 7.26 -23.76
C GLY A 114 -16.96 7.67 -25.08
N ILE A 115 -16.26 8.81 -25.13
CA ILE A 115 -15.58 9.31 -26.33
C ILE A 115 -14.21 8.62 -26.47
N GLY A 116 -14.04 7.81 -27.50
CA GLY A 116 -12.79 7.09 -27.82
C GLY A 116 -12.06 7.65 -29.05
N ASP A 117 -11.82 8.95 -29.10
CA ASP A 117 -11.26 9.68 -30.24
C ASP A 117 -9.72 9.62 -30.36
N ASN A 118 -9.03 9.04 -29.37
CA ASN A 118 -7.58 8.86 -29.36
C ASN A 118 -7.20 7.55 -28.64
N PRO A 119 -5.95 7.08 -28.75
CA PRO A 119 -5.58 5.77 -28.20
C PRO A 119 -5.88 5.58 -26.72
N VAL A 120 -5.61 6.59 -25.88
CA VAL A 120 -5.81 6.50 -24.44
C VAL A 120 -7.29 6.36 -24.11
N THR A 121 -8.13 7.23 -24.66
CA THR A 121 -9.57 7.25 -24.36
C THR A 121 -10.28 6.05 -24.97
N LEU A 122 -9.89 5.62 -26.17
CA LEU A 122 -10.43 4.41 -26.82
C LEU A 122 -10.09 3.15 -26.02
N THR A 123 -8.82 2.98 -25.61
CA THR A 123 -8.40 1.85 -24.77
C THR A 123 -9.12 1.87 -23.42
N ALA A 124 -9.28 3.03 -22.78
CA ALA A 124 -10.02 3.15 -21.53
C ALA A 124 -11.47 2.68 -21.65
N VAL A 125 -12.21 3.21 -22.63
CA VAL A 125 -13.63 2.89 -22.83
C VAL A 125 -13.80 1.40 -23.16
N ASN A 126 -12.94 0.84 -24.01
CA ASN A 126 -12.99 -0.58 -24.36
C ASN A 126 -12.69 -1.48 -23.15
N MET A 127 -11.63 -1.20 -22.39
CA MET A 127 -11.27 -1.98 -21.20
C MET A 127 -12.34 -1.89 -20.10
N LEU A 128 -12.97 -0.72 -19.94
CA LEU A 128 -14.11 -0.55 -19.04
C LEU A 128 -15.31 -1.41 -19.49
N GLY A 129 -15.60 -1.46 -20.79
CA GLY A 129 -16.63 -2.32 -21.37
C GLY A 129 -16.37 -3.82 -21.19
N LEU A 130 -15.09 -4.23 -21.13
CA LEU A 130 -14.66 -5.59 -20.82
C LEU A 130 -14.63 -5.90 -19.31
N GLY A 131 -15.02 -4.96 -18.45
CA GLY A 131 -14.97 -5.13 -17.00
C GLY A 131 -13.57 -5.19 -16.42
N LYS A 132 -12.55 -4.72 -17.17
CA LYS A 132 -11.17 -4.69 -16.70
C LYS A 132 -10.97 -3.54 -15.69
N PRO A 133 -10.07 -3.70 -14.70
CA PRO A 133 -9.78 -2.63 -13.77
C PRO A 133 -9.19 -1.39 -14.46
N LEU A 134 -9.83 -0.24 -14.25
CA LEU A 134 -9.37 1.06 -14.71
C LEU A 134 -8.92 1.91 -13.51
N ILE A 135 -7.74 2.50 -13.63
CA ILE A 135 -7.11 3.34 -12.61
C ILE A 135 -6.81 4.69 -13.22
N LEU A 136 -7.26 5.77 -12.58
CA LEU A 136 -6.99 7.14 -12.99
C LEU A 136 -6.11 7.81 -11.95
N VAL A 137 -5.07 8.51 -12.42
CA VAL A 137 -4.19 9.35 -11.59
C VAL A 137 -4.35 10.79 -12.04
N PRO A 138 -5.38 11.51 -11.58
CA PRO A 138 -5.66 12.85 -12.07
C PRO A 138 -4.54 13.85 -11.76
N THR A 139 -4.16 14.64 -12.76
CA THR A 139 -3.24 15.76 -12.56
C THR A 139 -3.71 16.97 -13.33
N MET A 140 -4.12 18.02 -12.62
CA MET A 140 -4.64 19.24 -13.23
C MET A 140 -4.51 20.43 -12.27
N HIS A 141 -4.62 21.63 -12.82
CA HIS A 141 -4.70 22.85 -12.02
C HIS A 141 -5.95 22.83 -11.10
N GLU A 142 -5.88 23.48 -9.94
CA GLU A 142 -6.95 23.48 -8.93
C GLU A 142 -8.31 23.93 -9.49
N GLY A 143 -8.32 24.90 -10.41
CA GLY A 143 -9.54 25.36 -11.07
C GLY A 143 -10.25 24.27 -11.87
N LEU A 144 -9.51 23.39 -12.55
CA LEU A 144 -10.09 22.23 -13.26
C LEU A 144 -10.60 21.19 -12.26
N TRP A 145 -9.85 20.97 -11.17
CA TRP A 145 -10.21 20.04 -10.12
C TRP A 145 -11.55 20.37 -9.44
N LYS A 146 -11.79 21.67 -9.19
CA LYS A 146 -13.03 22.17 -8.60
C LYS A 146 -14.16 22.33 -9.62
N SER A 147 -13.90 22.13 -10.92
CA SER A 147 -14.91 22.38 -11.95
C SER A 147 -16.05 21.35 -11.87
N PRO A 148 -17.33 21.79 -11.83
CA PRO A 148 -18.46 20.86 -11.69
C PRO A 148 -18.51 19.73 -12.73
N PRO A 149 -18.15 19.94 -14.02
CA PRO A 149 -18.13 18.85 -15.00
C PRO A 149 -17.12 17.76 -14.66
N ILE A 150 -15.91 18.12 -14.19
CA ILE A 150 -14.86 17.16 -13.85
C ILE A 150 -15.20 16.40 -12.57
N VAL A 151 -15.75 17.08 -11.55
CA VAL A 151 -16.24 16.43 -10.33
C VAL A 151 -17.29 15.38 -10.68
N LYS A 152 -18.31 15.75 -11.47
CA LYS A 152 -19.35 14.81 -11.92
C LYS A 152 -18.80 13.65 -12.73
N ALA A 153 -17.81 13.90 -13.61
CA ALA A 153 -17.15 12.85 -14.38
C ALA A 153 -16.42 11.85 -13.46
N LEU A 154 -15.67 12.34 -12.47
CA LEU A 154 -14.97 11.49 -11.50
C LEU A 154 -15.93 10.69 -10.62
N GLU A 155 -17.03 11.30 -10.16
CA GLU A 155 -18.09 10.62 -9.40
C GLU A 155 -18.74 9.51 -10.23
N PHE A 156 -19.12 9.81 -11.47
CA PHE A 156 -19.69 8.84 -12.40
C PHE A 156 -18.73 7.66 -12.64
N LEU A 157 -17.47 7.93 -12.97
CA LEU A 157 -16.46 6.89 -13.18
C LEU A 157 -16.24 6.05 -11.91
N THR A 158 -16.19 6.68 -10.74
CA THR A 158 -16.09 5.97 -9.47
C THR A 158 -17.30 5.06 -9.23
N SER A 159 -18.51 5.49 -9.61
CA SER A 159 -19.72 4.67 -9.52
C SER A 159 -19.67 3.42 -10.41
N LEU A 160 -18.96 3.49 -11.54
CA LEU A 160 -18.68 2.35 -12.42
C LEU A 160 -17.56 1.43 -11.91
N GLY A 161 -16.99 1.71 -10.73
CA GLY A 161 -15.94 0.91 -10.12
C GLY A 161 -14.52 1.34 -10.46
N VAL A 162 -14.33 2.38 -11.28
CA VAL A 162 -13.01 2.96 -11.59
C VAL A 162 -12.30 3.37 -10.30
N THR A 163 -11.01 3.11 -10.20
CA THR A 163 -10.18 3.57 -9.08
C THR A 163 -9.59 4.92 -9.41
N VAL A 164 -9.92 5.95 -8.62
CA VAL A 164 -9.34 7.29 -8.76
C VAL A 164 -8.34 7.50 -7.62
N LEU A 165 -7.07 7.76 -7.96
CA LEU A 165 -6.08 8.21 -6.98
C LEU A 165 -6.26 9.71 -6.78
N TRP A 166 -7.10 10.05 -5.81
CA TRP A 166 -7.34 11.43 -5.42
C TRP A 166 -6.02 12.12 -5.05
N PRO A 167 -5.70 13.31 -5.58
CA PRO A 167 -4.45 13.99 -5.31
C PRO A 167 -4.35 14.42 -3.84
N ASN A 168 -3.14 14.49 -3.31
CA ASN A 168 -2.91 15.06 -1.99
C ASN A 168 -3.11 16.58 -2.07
N LEU A 169 -4.20 17.07 -1.46
CA LEU A 169 -4.52 18.50 -1.42
C LEU A 169 -3.67 19.18 -0.34
N VAL A 170 -2.45 19.57 -0.72
CA VAL A 170 -1.52 20.31 0.13
C VAL A 170 -1.37 21.71 -0.44
N GLU A 171 -1.55 22.73 0.40
CA GLU A 171 -1.36 24.16 0.03
C GLU A 171 -2.24 24.60 -1.16
N GLY A 172 -3.47 24.09 -1.28
CA GLY A 172 -4.38 24.44 -2.38
C GLY A 172 -3.97 23.87 -3.74
N ARG A 173 -3.04 22.90 -3.80
CA ARG A 173 -2.59 22.28 -5.05
C ARG A 173 -2.89 20.78 -5.07
N ALA A 174 -3.49 20.33 -6.16
CA ALA A 174 -3.62 18.92 -6.49
C ALA A 174 -2.26 18.39 -7.01
N LYS A 175 -1.42 17.87 -6.11
CA LYS A 175 -0.12 17.30 -6.48
C LYS A 175 -0.30 15.86 -6.98
N PHE A 176 0.49 15.47 -7.99
CA PHE A 176 0.56 14.08 -8.45
C PHE A 176 0.96 13.19 -7.25
N PRO A 177 0.27 12.06 -7.00
CA PRO A 177 0.54 11.19 -5.85
C PRO A 177 1.99 10.73 -5.76
N ASP A 178 2.41 10.26 -4.60
CA ASP A 178 3.71 9.62 -4.47
C ASP A 178 3.77 8.36 -5.35
N ALA A 179 4.96 8.05 -5.89
CA ALA A 179 5.15 6.91 -6.77
C ALA A 179 4.70 5.60 -6.10
N GLU A 180 4.99 5.43 -4.81
CA GLU A 180 4.57 4.27 -4.02
C GLU A 180 3.04 4.14 -3.90
N ASP A 181 2.29 5.25 -3.84
CA ASP A 181 0.83 5.18 -3.82
C ASP A 181 0.28 4.74 -5.19
N VAL A 182 0.88 5.21 -6.29
CA VAL A 182 0.51 4.78 -7.64
C VAL A 182 0.82 3.30 -7.82
N ILE A 183 2.02 2.85 -7.45
CA ILE A 183 2.41 1.44 -7.55
C ILE A 183 1.49 0.56 -6.69
N ALA A 184 1.24 0.94 -5.44
CA ALA A 184 0.35 0.19 -4.54
C ALA A 184 -1.08 0.09 -5.11
N ALA A 185 -1.60 1.17 -5.69
CA ALA A 185 -2.91 1.13 -6.32
C ALA A 185 -2.95 0.21 -7.54
N VAL A 186 -1.94 0.31 -8.41
CA VAL A 186 -1.82 -0.53 -9.61
C VAL A 186 -1.77 -2.00 -9.23
N GLU A 187 -0.92 -2.39 -8.28
CA GLU A 187 -0.80 -3.77 -7.87
C GLU A 187 -2.08 -4.31 -7.21
N ALA A 188 -2.60 -3.60 -6.20
CA ALA A 188 -3.76 -4.05 -5.44
C ALA A 188 -5.00 -4.22 -6.34
N VAL A 189 -5.29 -3.20 -7.15
CA VAL A 189 -6.47 -3.20 -8.03
C VAL A 189 -6.33 -4.22 -9.16
N THR A 190 -5.13 -4.40 -9.72
CA THR A 190 -4.91 -5.39 -10.78
C THR A 190 -5.04 -6.81 -10.25
N LEU A 191 -4.48 -7.10 -9.07
CA LEU A 191 -4.38 -8.47 -8.55
C LEU A 191 -5.60 -8.92 -7.74
N ARG A 192 -6.35 -7.98 -7.15
CA ARG A 192 -7.46 -8.29 -6.22
C ARG A 192 -8.73 -7.48 -6.50
N GLY A 193 -8.67 -6.47 -7.36
CA GLY A 193 -9.80 -5.57 -7.58
C GLY A 193 -10.19 -4.85 -6.28
N LYS A 194 -11.50 -4.79 -6.00
CA LYS A 194 -12.07 -4.17 -4.79
C LYS A 194 -12.76 -5.20 -3.89
N ASP A 195 -12.10 -6.33 -3.65
CA ASP A 195 -12.66 -7.45 -2.89
C ASP A 195 -12.81 -7.22 -1.38
N LEU A 196 -12.29 -6.11 -0.84
CA LEU A 196 -12.52 -5.65 0.54
C LEU A 196 -13.55 -4.51 0.63
N ARG A 197 -14.27 -4.24 -0.45
CA ARG A 197 -15.24 -3.13 -0.50
C ARG A 197 -16.25 -3.20 0.65
N GLY A 198 -16.35 -2.10 1.39
CA GLY A 198 -17.30 -1.93 2.49
C GLY A 198 -16.85 -2.51 3.84
N LEU A 199 -15.67 -3.13 3.91
CA LEU A 199 -15.08 -3.54 5.19
C LEU A 199 -14.43 -2.35 5.88
N ASN A 200 -14.56 -2.28 7.20
CA ASN A 200 -13.87 -1.31 8.05
C ASN A 200 -12.66 -1.98 8.71
N ILE A 201 -11.45 -1.54 8.36
CA ILE A 201 -10.20 -2.13 8.86
C ILE A 201 -9.42 -1.09 9.66
N LEU A 202 -9.10 -1.41 10.91
CA LEU A 202 -8.19 -0.63 11.74
C LEU A 202 -6.78 -1.23 11.64
N VAL A 203 -5.78 -0.39 11.37
CA VAL A 203 -4.37 -0.81 11.34
C VAL A 203 -3.58 0.05 12.32
N THR A 204 -2.76 -0.58 13.16
CA THR A 204 -1.74 0.15 13.94
C THR A 204 -0.38 0.07 13.23
N SER A 205 0.41 1.15 13.29
CA SER A 205 1.73 1.19 12.65
C SER A 205 2.76 2.03 13.40
N GLY A 206 4.04 1.76 13.14
CA GLY A 206 5.17 2.53 13.67
C GLY A 206 5.58 2.17 15.10
N PRO A 207 6.70 2.74 15.58
CA PRO A 207 7.15 2.63 16.96
C PRO A 207 6.36 3.57 17.88
N THR A 208 6.43 3.36 19.20
CA THR A 208 6.08 4.40 20.18
C THR A 208 7.34 4.99 20.80
N ARG A 209 7.23 6.22 21.30
CA ARG A 209 8.30 6.97 21.97
C ARG A 209 7.89 7.25 23.41
N GLU A 210 8.52 6.56 24.35
CA GLU A 210 8.31 6.82 25.77
C GLU A 210 9.28 7.93 26.20
N ARG A 211 8.76 9.09 26.62
CA ARG A 211 9.59 10.26 26.94
C ARG A 211 10.24 10.15 28.31
N LEU A 212 11.55 10.42 28.35
CA LEU A 212 12.29 10.63 29.60
C LEU A 212 12.16 12.08 30.04
N ASP A 213 12.38 13.00 29.09
CA ASP A 213 12.30 14.44 29.29
C ASP A 213 11.75 15.15 28.04
N SER A 214 11.80 16.48 28.00
CA SER A 214 11.29 17.27 26.86
C SER A 214 12.03 17.00 25.54
N VAL A 215 13.21 16.37 25.57
CA VAL A 215 14.10 16.15 24.42
C VAL A 215 14.35 14.66 24.15
N ARG A 216 14.47 13.84 25.19
CA ARG A 216 14.92 12.44 25.13
C ARG A 216 13.76 11.47 25.32
N TYR A 217 13.80 10.37 24.58
CA TYR A 217 12.83 9.28 24.66
C TYR A 217 13.51 7.94 24.36
N ILE A 218 12.87 6.84 24.77
CA ILE A 218 13.21 5.48 24.33
C ILE A 218 12.22 5.03 23.24
N THR A 219 12.74 4.37 22.21
CA THR A 219 11.97 3.86 21.05
C THR A 219 12.64 2.59 20.53
N ASN A 220 11.94 1.86 19.67
CA ASN A 220 12.54 0.82 18.83
C ASN A 220 12.78 1.30 17.38
N SER A 221 13.38 0.43 16.58
CA SER A 221 13.81 0.68 15.20
C SER A 221 12.70 0.52 14.14
N SER A 222 11.44 0.39 14.55
CA SER A 222 10.33 0.27 13.60
C SER A 222 10.22 1.49 12.69
N SER A 223 10.20 1.26 11.38
CA SER A 223 9.93 2.29 10.37
C SER A 223 8.44 2.59 10.18
N GLY A 224 7.58 1.65 10.61
CA GLY A 224 6.15 1.63 10.26
C GLY A 224 5.84 1.21 8.82
N LYS A 225 6.84 0.81 8.01
CA LYS A 225 6.65 0.35 6.62
C LYS A 225 5.58 -0.74 6.49
N MET A 226 5.59 -1.75 7.38
CA MET A 226 4.67 -2.88 7.31
C MET A 226 3.21 -2.46 7.52
N GLY A 227 2.92 -1.74 8.60
CA GLY A 227 1.55 -1.26 8.86
C GLY A 227 1.06 -0.27 7.81
N VAL A 228 1.95 0.56 7.25
CA VAL A 228 1.60 1.44 6.12
C VAL A 228 1.29 0.63 4.86
N ALA A 229 2.08 -0.39 4.52
CA ALA A 229 1.82 -1.25 3.38
C ALA A 229 0.45 -1.97 3.49
N ILE A 230 0.10 -2.46 4.69
CA ILE A 230 -1.22 -3.05 4.97
C ILE A 230 -2.33 -2.02 4.79
N ALA A 231 -2.16 -0.79 5.31
CA ALA A 231 -3.16 0.26 5.18
C ALA A 231 -3.39 0.67 3.71
N ARG A 232 -2.31 0.78 2.91
CA ARG A 232 -2.39 1.08 1.46
C ARG A 232 -3.13 -0.02 0.70
N GLU A 233 -2.68 -1.25 0.85
CA GLU A 233 -3.26 -2.41 0.15
C GLU A 233 -4.75 -2.59 0.53
N ALA A 234 -5.11 -2.44 1.82
CA ALA A 234 -6.50 -2.52 2.26
C ALA A 234 -7.37 -1.44 1.62
N TYR A 235 -6.89 -0.19 1.59
CA TYR A 235 -7.63 0.92 1.00
C TYR A 235 -7.84 0.72 -0.51
N PHE A 236 -6.81 0.33 -1.26
CA PHE A 236 -6.93 0.14 -2.71
C PHE A 236 -7.77 -1.08 -3.09
N ARG A 237 -7.88 -2.08 -2.19
CA ARG A 237 -8.87 -3.16 -2.28
C ARG A 237 -10.29 -2.76 -1.85
N GLY A 238 -10.52 -1.48 -1.53
CA GLY A 238 -11.82 -0.88 -1.30
C GLY A 238 -12.27 -0.81 0.16
N ALA A 239 -11.42 -1.15 1.13
CA ALA A 239 -11.76 -1.05 2.55
C ALA A 239 -11.76 0.42 3.03
N ASN A 240 -12.59 0.71 4.04
CA ASN A 240 -12.47 1.93 4.83
C ASN A 240 -11.39 1.72 5.90
N VAL A 241 -10.30 2.48 5.81
CA VAL A 241 -9.11 2.26 6.63
C VAL A 241 -8.91 3.37 7.67
N THR A 242 -8.76 2.97 8.93
CA THR A 242 -8.24 3.82 10.01
C THR A 242 -6.83 3.39 10.34
N LEU A 243 -5.87 4.32 10.22
CA LEU A 243 -4.47 4.10 10.55
C LEU A 243 -4.11 4.84 11.84
N ILE A 244 -3.94 4.10 12.93
CA ILE A 244 -3.39 4.63 14.18
C ILE A 244 -1.88 4.44 14.14
N HIS A 245 -1.11 5.51 14.27
CA HIS A 245 0.32 5.40 14.05
C HIS A 245 1.16 6.22 15.03
N GLY A 246 2.28 5.62 15.43
CA GLY A 246 3.38 6.34 16.02
C GLY A 246 4.19 7.13 14.98
N PRO A 247 5.41 7.58 15.30
CA PRO A 247 6.27 8.30 14.36
C PRO A 247 6.71 7.41 13.19
N LEU A 248 6.35 7.76 11.96
CA LEU A 248 6.66 6.98 10.75
C LEU A 248 7.90 7.52 10.04
N SER A 249 8.68 6.62 9.42
CA SER A 249 9.80 7.00 8.54
C SER A 249 9.45 6.95 7.05
N VAL A 250 8.17 6.71 6.73
CA VAL A 250 7.63 6.64 5.36
C VAL A 250 6.42 7.54 5.22
N SER A 251 6.07 7.91 3.99
CA SER A 251 4.88 8.70 3.74
C SER A 251 3.63 7.93 4.18
N LYS A 252 2.82 8.57 5.03
CA LYS A 252 1.53 8.03 5.44
C LYS A 252 0.51 8.20 4.31
N PRO A 253 -0.38 7.23 4.09
CA PRO A 253 -1.42 7.35 3.07
C PRO A 253 -2.43 8.42 3.50
N TYR A 254 -2.43 9.57 2.80
CA TYR A 254 -3.26 10.73 3.14
C TYR A 254 -4.76 10.49 2.92
N TYR A 255 -5.11 9.47 2.16
CA TYR A 255 -6.48 9.04 1.86
C TYR A 255 -7.09 8.12 2.92
N THR A 256 -6.35 7.75 3.96
CA THR A 256 -6.90 7.00 5.12
C THR A 256 -7.22 7.95 6.28
N ARG A 257 -8.06 7.49 7.22
CA ARG A 257 -8.26 8.21 8.49
C ARG A 257 -7.04 7.99 9.37
N ASN A 258 -6.20 9.01 9.50
CA ASN A 258 -4.95 8.94 10.25
C ASN A 258 -5.12 9.49 11.68
N ILE A 259 -4.69 8.73 12.69
CA ILE A 259 -4.67 9.13 14.10
C ILE A 259 -3.23 8.98 14.60
N ALA A 260 -2.57 10.10 14.86
CA ALA A 260 -1.20 10.11 15.36
C ALA A 260 -1.17 9.97 16.88
N VAL A 261 -0.24 9.16 17.37
CA VAL A 261 0.04 8.95 18.80
C VAL A 261 1.55 8.99 19.03
N GLU A 262 1.98 9.28 20.26
CA GLU A 262 3.40 9.27 20.60
C GLU A 262 3.75 8.05 21.47
N SER A 263 3.00 7.78 22.54
CA SER A 263 3.29 6.73 23.52
C SER A 263 2.48 5.44 23.34
N THR A 264 2.90 4.35 24.00
CA THR A 264 2.17 3.08 24.07
C THR A 264 0.80 3.25 24.75
N GLU A 265 0.70 4.13 25.74
CA GLU A 265 -0.56 4.43 26.43
C GLU A 265 -1.53 5.17 25.49
N GLU A 266 -1.07 6.21 24.80
CA GLU A 266 -1.88 6.93 23.80
C GLU A 266 -2.34 6.01 22.67
N MET A 267 -1.45 5.11 22.20
CA MET A 267 -1.82 4.12 21.20
C MET A 267 -2.91 3.19 21.70
N LEU A 268 -2.81 2.71 22.96
CA LEU A 268 -3.84 1.89 23.57
C LEU A 268 -5.18 2.63 23.64
N GLU A 269 -5.18 3.85 24.17
CA GLU A 269 -6.39 4.68 24.29
C GLU A 269 -7.03 4.94 22.93
N ALA A 270 -6.23 5.29 21.92
CA ALA A 270 -6.72 5.54 20.56
C ALA A 270 -7.38 4.29 19.97
N VAL A 271 -6.77 3.11 20.12
CA VAL A 271 -7.37 1.86 19.63
C VAL A 271 -8.66 1.55 20.38
N LEU A 272 -8.68 1.65 21.71
CA LEU A 272 -9.88 1.39 22.52
C LEU A 272 -11.03 2.34 22.16
N ASN A 273 -10.74 3.62 21.97
CA ASN A 273 -11.72 4.62 21.60
C ASN A 273 -12.31 4.34 20.21
N GLU A 274 -11.49 3.98 19.24
CA GLU A 274 -11.96 3.65 17.88
C GLU A 274 -12.82 2.37 17.88
N VAL A 275 -12.38 1.27 18.51
CA VAL A 275 -13.17 0.01 18.52
C VAL A 275 -14.44 0.08 19.36
N ARG A 276 -14.55 1.02 20.31
CA ARG A 276 -15.79 1.28 21.07
C ARG A 276 -16.76 2.19 20.32
N SER A 277 -16.24 3.17 19.58
CA SER A 277 -17.07 4.19 18.91
C SER A 277 -17.54 3.76 17.52
N ARG A 278 -16.86 2.80 16.89
CA ARG A 278 -17.13 2.37 15.51
C ARG A 278 -17.05 0.87 15.37
N LYS A 279 -17.78 0.35 14.38
CA LYS A 279 -17.70 -1.06 13.99
C LYS A 279 -16.50 -1.27 13.06
N TYR A 280 -15.58 -2.14 13.48
CA TYR A 280 -14.49 -2.65 12.67
C TYR A 280 -14.70 -4.14 12.39
N ASP A 281 -14.46 -4.56 11.16
CA ASP A 281 -14.50 -5.97 10.76
C ASP A 281 -13.17 -6.67 11.08
N ALA A 282 -12.06 -5.94 10.96
CA ALA A 282 -10.73 -6.42 11.36
C ALA A 282 -9.89 -5.33 12.05
N VAL A 283 -9.07 -5.75 13.01
CA VAL A 283 -8.05 -4.92 13.67
C VAL A 283 -6.69 -5.60 13.47
N ILE A 284 -5.76 -4.91 12.81
CA ILE A 284 -4.43 -5.41 12.47
C ILE A 284 -3.39 -4.62 13.27
N MET A 285 -2.81 -5.25 14.28
CA MET A 285 -1.86 -4.64 15.20
C MET A 285 -0.42 -4.80 14.70
N ALA A 286 -0.04 -3.98 13.72
CA ALA A 286 1.30 -4.01 13.09
C ALA A 286 2.27 -2.95 13.64
N ALA A 287 1.86 -2.17 14.64
CA ALA A 287 2.76 -1.27 15.37
C ALA A 287 3.78 -2.05 16.21
N ALA A 288 4.83 -1.35 16.62
CA ALA A 288 5.81 -1.82 17.60
C ALA A 288 5.75 -0.92 18.85
N PRO A 289 4.77 -1.09 19.74
CA PRO A 289 4.75 -0.38 21.01
C PRO A 289 5.95 -0.76 21.87
N SER A 290 6.53 0.20 22.59
CA SER A 290 7.58 -0.06 23.58
C SER A 290 7.04 -0.95 24.70
N ASP A 291 7.79 -1.97 25.09
CA ASP A 291 7.48 -2.84 26.23
C ASP A 291 7.79 -2.20 27.59
N PHE A 292 8.59 -1.13 27.59
CA PHE A 292 9.04 -0.42 28.78
C PHE A 292 8.86 1.09 28.63
N ARG A 293 8.55 1.76 29.74
CA ARG A 293 8.51 3.23 29.86
C ARG A 293 9.32 3.68 31.07
N PHE A 294 9.66 4.96 31.11
CA PHE A 294 10.32 5.55 32.26
C PHE A 294 9.36 5.68 33.44
N ARG A 295 9.76 5.21 34.63
CA ARG A 295 8.96 5.38 35.86
C ARG A 295 8.81 6.85 36.24
N THR A 296 9.84 7.65 35.98
CA THR A 296 9.86 9.08 36.25
C THR A 296 10.07 9.83 34.94
N VAL A 297 9.13 10.72 34.60
CA VAL A 297 9.20 11.59 33.42
C VAL A 297 9.45 13.03 33.88
N TYR A 298 10.47 13.68 33.31
CA TYR A 298 10.86 15.04 33.64
C TYR A 298 10.21 16.03 32.66
N LYS A 299 9.65 17.14 33.18
CA LYS A 299 9.04 18.17 32.33
C LYS A 299 10.08 18.95 31.52
N GLU A 300 11.26 19.13 32.08
CA GLU A 300 12.37 19.87 31.46
C GLU A 300 13.51 18.93 31.09
N LYS A 301 14.30 19.34 30.09
CA LYS A 301 15.52 18.64 29.69
C LYS A 301 16.42 18.44 30.90
N ILE A 302 16.76 17.18 31.19
CA ILE A 302 17.70 16.87 32.27
C ILE A 302 19.06 17.50 31.92
N LYS A 303 19.55 18.36 32.81
CA LYS A 303 20.84 19.05 32.67
C LYS A 303 21.99 18.04 32.61
N SER A 304 23.06 18.41 31.90
CA SER A 304 24.23 17.57 31.67
C SER A 304 25.35 17.79 32.68
N ASP A 305 25.08 18.51 33.77
CA ASP A 305 25.99 18.80 34.88
C ASP A 305 26.02 17.68 35.94
N ILE A 306 25.32 16.57 35.69
CA ILE A 306 25.31 15.37 36.52
C ILE A 306 26.34 14.35 36.02
N ASN A 307 27.09 13.74 36.95
CA ASN A 307 28.10 12.73 36.63
C ASN A 307 27.47 11.38 36.23
N GLU A 308 26.32 11.05 36.81
CA GLU A 308 25.59 9.80 36.56
C GLU A 308 24.09 10.06 36.55
N LEU A 309 23.36 9.40 35.63
CA LEU A 309 21.91 9.39 35.58
C LEU A 309 21.41 7.96 35.68
N GLN A 310 20.75 7.62 36.78
CA GLN A 310 20.10 6.33 36.94
C GLN A 310 18.64 6.42 36.47
N ILE A 311 18.27 5.51 35.57
CA ILE A 311 16.94 5.49 34.97
C ILE A 311 16.26 4.17 35.31
N VAL A 312 15.06 4.26 35.89
CA VAL A 312 14.24 3.09 36.21
C VAL A 312 13.14 2.95 35.16
N LEU A 313 13.11 1.78 34.53
CA LEU A 313 12.07 1.39 33.57
C LEU A 313 11.00 0.54 34.25
N GLU A 314 9.76 0.72 33.83
CA GLU A 314 8.62 -0.14 34.19
C GLU A 314 7.90 -0.61 32.94
N THR A 315 7.16 -1.70 33.03
CA THR A 315 6.48 -2.29 31.88
C THR A 315 5.28 -1.46 31.43
N THR A 316 5.08 -1.36 30.12
CA THR A 316 3.90 -0.74 29.51
C THR A 316 2.70 -1.70 29.47
N PRO A 317 1.47 -1.17 29.34
CA PRO A 317 0.29 -2.03 29.16
C PRO A 317 0.38 -2.86 27.88
N LYS A 318 -0.05 -4.12 27.94
CA LYS A 318 -0.15 -4.97 26.76
C LYS A 318 -1.40 -4.62 25.96
N ILE A 319 -1.22 -3.82 24.91
CA ILE A 319 -2.33 -3.27 24.10
C ILE A 319 -3.31 -4.37 23.65
N SER A 320 -2.80 -5.48 23.13
CA SER A 320 -3.61 -6.57 22.56
C SER A 320 -4.56 -7.22 23.56
N ALA A 321 -4.10 -7.49 24.78
CA ALA A 321 -4.93 -8.06 25.84
C ALA A 321 -6.11 -7.12 26.16
N LYS A 322 -5.84 -5.82 26.30
CA LYS A 322 -6.87 -4.79 26.56
C LYS A 322 -7.83 -4.60 25.40
N VAL A 323 -7.35 -4.63 24.17
CA VAL A 323 -8.21 -4.58 22.98
C VAL A 323 -9.11 -5.79 22.92
N ARG A 324 -8.62 -7.00 23.21
CA ARG A 324 -9.43 -8.23 23.17
C ARG A 324 -10.54 -8.25 24.22
N GLU A 325 -10.36 -7.61 25.37
CA GLU A 325 -11.41 -7.47 26.40
C GLU A 325 -12.68 -6.84 25.78
N VAL A 326 -12.53 -5.80 24.96
CA VAL A 326 -13.66 -5.00 24.41
C VAL A 326 -14.03 -5.32 22.96
N TYR A 327 -13.06 -5.65 22.11
CA TYR A 327 -13.28 -5.99 20.72
C TYR A 327 -13.45 -7.50 20.61
N LYS A 328 -14.43 -8.00 19.85
CA LYS A 328 -14.68 -9.45 19.59
C LYS A 328 -14.57 -9.86 18.12
N GLY A 329 -14.29 -8.92 17.20
CA GLY A 329 -14.05 -9.21 15.79
C GLY A 329 -12.65 -9.77 15.52
N LEU A 330 -12.30 -9.88 14.24
CA LEU A 330 -11.04 -10.45 13.78
C LEU A 330 -9.84 -9.58 14.23
N LEU A 331 -8.96 -10.14 15.05
CA LEU A 331 -7.80 -9.47 15.65
C LEU A 331 -6.50 -10.16 15.21
N ILE A 332 -5.69 -9.45 14.42
CA ILE A 332 -4.39 -9.93 13.94
C ILE A 332 -3.25 -9.20 14.67
N GLY A 333 -2.30 -9.95 15.19
CA GLY A 333 -1.11 -9.45 15.86
C GLY A 333 0.16 -9.65 15.04
N PHE A 334 1.19 -8.87 15.36
CA PHE A 334 2.56 -9.10 14.88
C PHE A 334 3.48 -9.53 16.03
N ALA A 335 4.44 -10.39 15.72
CA ALA A 335 5.48 -10.84 16.63
C ALA A 335 6.85 -10.80 15.95
N ALA A 336 7.73 -9.94 16.44
CA ALA A 336 9.14 -9.96 16.08
C ALA A 336 9.89 -10.79 17.12
N GLU A 337 10.53 -11.88 16.70
CA GLU A 337 11.32 -12.75 17.58
C GLU A 337 12.76 -12.85 17.09
N THR A 338 13.69 -13.17 17.98
CA THR A 338 15.08 -13.46 17.62
C THR A 338 15.30 -14.95 17.81
N VAL A 339 15.11 -15.73 16.73
CA VAL A 339 15.19 -17.21 16.78
C VAL A 339 16.32 -17.79 15.94
N PHE A 340 17.11 -16.95 15.27
CA PHE A 340 18.28 -17.35 14.48
C PHE A 340 17.96 -18.42 13.41
N ASN A 341 16.91 -18.17 12.64
CA ASN A 341 16.33 -19.00 11.57
C ASN A 341 15.71 -20.33 12.04
N ASP A 342 15.42 -20.50 13.33
CA ASP A 342 14.64 -21.64 13.82
C ASP A 342 13.13 -21.40 13.59
N LEU A 343 12.65 -21.91 12.46
CA LEU A 343 11.25 -21.81 12.05
C LEU A 343 10.28 -22.48 13.03
N ASN A 344 10.67 -23.63 13.61
CA ASN A 344 9.81 -24.37 14.54
C ASN A 344 9.63 -23.59 15.85
N LYS A 345 10.72 -23.03 16.36
CA LYS A 345 10.70 -22.15 17.55
C LYS A 345 9.90 -20.87 17.29
N LEU A 346 10.02 -20.27 16.09
CA LEU A 346 9.19 -19.11 15.72
C LEU A 346 7.70 -19.43 15.79
N ILE A 347 7.31 -20.59 15.24
CA ILE A 347 5.93 -21.07 15.24
C ILE A 347 5.44 -21.32 16.67
N GLU A 348 6.25 -21.95 17.52
CA GLU A 348 5.91 -22.21 18.93
C GLU A 348 5.66 -20.90 19.70
N LEU A 349 6.56 -19.92 19.58
CA LEU A 349 6.42 -18.60 20.19
C LEU A 349 5.17 -17.86 19.68
N ALA A 350 4.91 -17.94 18.37
CA ALA A 350 3.72 -17.36 17.75
C ALA A 350 2.43 -18.00 18.28
N GLN A 351 2.39 -19.34 18.41
CA GLN A 351 1.25 -20.07 18.97
C GLN A 351 0.99 -19.67 20.43
N HIS A 352 2.05 -19.59 21.25
CA HIS A 352 1.92 -19.16 22.64
C HIS A 352 1.38 -17.72 22.75
N LYS A 353 1.88 -16.78 21.92
CA LYS A 353 1.37 -15.40 21.87
C LYS A 353 -0.06 -15.32 21.35
N LEU A 354 -0.44 -16.16 20.39
CA LEU A 354 -1.80 -16.19 19.84
C LEU A 354 -2.82 -16.50 20.94
N ILE A 355 -2.55 -17.56 21.72
CA ILE A 355 -3.42 -18.00 22.81
C ILE A 355 -3.41 -16.99 23.96
N SER A 356 -2.23 -16.62 24.47
CA SER A 356 -2.10 -15.76 25.65
C SER A 356 -2.62 -14.34 25.46
N ARG A 357 -2.64 -13.81 24.23
CA ARG A 357 -3.10 -12.45 23.90
C ARG A 357 -4.45 -12.43 23.18
N GLY A 358 -5.05 -13.59 22.92
CA GLY A 358 -6.37 -13.73 22.32
C GLY A 358 -6.45 -13.30 20.85
N PHE A 359 -5.34 -13.39 20.12
CA PHE A 359 -5.34 -13.12 18.68
C PHE A 359 -6.05 -14.24 17.90
N ASP A 360 -6.61 -13.88 16.76
CA ASP A 360 -7.12 -14.84 15.79
C ASP A 360 -5.99 -15.32 14.86
N TYR A 361 -5.09 -14.40 14.51
CA TYR A 361 -3.85 -14.68 13.78
C TYR A 361 -2.67 -13.90 14.37
N ILE A 362 -1.48 -14.50 14.31
CA ILE A 362 -0.21 -13.83 14.53
C ILE A 362 0.65 -13.97 13.28
N VAL A 363 1.18 -12.83 12.83
CA VAL A 363 2.21 -12.73 11.82
C VAL A 363 3.56 -12.62 12.54
N ALA A 364 4.34 -13.69 12.52
CA ALA A 364 5.62 -13.77 13.20
C ALA A 364 6.78 -13.67 12.21
N ASN A 365 7.81 -12.90 12.53
CA ASN A 365 9.04 -12.82 11.75
C ASN A 365 10.28 -12.90 12.65
N ASP A 366 11.34 -13.50 12.12
CA ASP A 366 12.65 -13.47 12.76
C ASP A 366 13.36 -12.14 12.43
N VAL A 367 13.66 -11.34 13.45
CA VAL A 367 14.37 -10.06 13.30
C VAL A 367 15.87 -10.17 13.59
N SER A 368 16.40 -11.38 13.78
CA SER A 368 17.85 -11.61 13.86
C SER A 368 18.58 -11.34 12.53
N ASN A 369 17.86 -11.42 11.41
CA ASN A 369 18.40 -11.18 10.07
C ASN A 369 18.22 -9.71 9.67
N PRO A 370 19.30 -8.93 9.46
CA PRO A 370 19.22 -7.51 9.10
C PRO A 370 18.63 -7.26 7.69
N GLU A 371 18.56 -8.28 6.84
CA GLU A 371 17.97 -8.16 5.49
C GLU A 371 16.44 -8.17 5.50
N ILE A 372 15.80 -8.49 6.63
CA ILE A 372 14.33 -8.53 6.81
C ILE A 372 13.90 -7.77 8.07
N GLY A 373 12.62 -7.47 8.21
CA GLY A 373 12.08 -6.84 9.42
C GLY A 373 12.02 -5.31 9.39
N PHE A 374 12.36 -4.64 10.49
CA PHE A 374 11.89 -3.27 10.77
C PHE A 374 12.29 -2.21 9.75
N ALA A 375 13.55 -2.14 9.33
CA ALA A 375 14.04 -1.09 8.41
C ALA A 375 14.07 -1.54 6.93
N SER A 376 14.12 -2.85 6.66
CA SER A 376 14.18 -3.44 5.31
C SER A 376 12.90 -3.21 4.51
N ASP A 377 12.97 -3.28 3.18
CA ASP A 377 11.81 -3.36 2.29
C ASP A 377 11.23 -4.78 2.20
N TYR A 378 12.01 -5.77 2.65
CA TYR A 378 11.65 -7.17 2.64
C TYR A 378 11.20 -7.64 4.02
N ASN A 379 10.37 -8.68 4.03
CA ASN A 379 10.06 -9.45 5.22
C ASN A 379 9.87 -10.92 4.86
N GLU A 380 10.09 -11.79 5.83
CA GLU A 380 9.77 -13.21 5.76
C GLU A 380 8.96 -13.53 7.02
N VAL A 381 7.78 -14.09 6.85
CA VAL A 381 6.83 -14.26 7.97
C VAL A 381 6.24 -15.66 7.98
N VAL A 382 5.89 -16.12 9.17
CA VAL A 382 4.94 -17.21 9.35
C VAL A 382 3.67 -16.64 9.93
N VAL A 383 2.55 -16.89 9.27
CA VAL A 383 1.22 -16.60 9.79
C VAL A 383 0.71 -17.83 10.50
N VAL A 384 0.44 -17.70 11.80
CA VAL A 384 -0.16 -18.73 12.64
C VAL A 384 -1.56 -18.28 13.01
N GLY A 385 -2.55 -19.13 12.81
CA GLY A 385 -3.94 -18.86 13.14
C GLY A 385 -4.56 -19.88 14.09
N LYS A 386 -5.82 -19.65 14.46
CA LYS A 386 -6.65 -20.65 15.16
C LYS A 386 -6.82 -21.92 14.32
N ASN A 387 -7.26 -23.01 14.96
CA ASN A 387 -7.55 -24.30 14.32
C ASN A 387 -6.36 -24.91 13.56
N GLY A 388 -5.14 -24.57 13.95
CA GLY A 388 -3.92 -25.12 13.36
C GLY A 388 -3.50 -24.48 12.04
N PHE A 389 -4.13 -23.37 11.61
CA PHE A 389 -3.71 -22.64 10.41
C PHE A 389 -2.24 -22.21 10.53
N LYS A 390 -1.45 -22.54 9.51
CA LYS A 390 -0.05 -22.14 9.38
C LYS A 390 0.25 -21.85 7.93
N GLU A 391 0.85 -20.70 7.66
CA GLU A 391 1.32 -20.34 6.33
C GLU A 391 2.68 -19.66 6.43
N HIS A 392 3.66 -20.18 5.70
CA HIS A 392 4.96 -19.52 5.55
C HIS A 392 4.96 -18.66 4.29
N ILE A 393 5.24 -17.37 4.46
CA ILE A 393 5.42 -16.43 3.37
C ILE A 393 6.94 -16.16 3.25
N PRO A 394 7.60 -16.65 2.19
CA PRO A 394 9.04 -16.52 2.02
C PRO A 394 9.45 -15.05 1.87
N LYS A 395 10.76 -14.76 2.02
CA LYS A 395 11.33 -13.42 1.86
C LYS A 395 10.77 -12.70 0.62
N SER A 396 9.94 -11.71 0.88
CA SER A 396 9.19 -10.96 -0.13
C SER A 396 9.14 -9.49 0.24
N LEU A 397 8.75 -8.63 -0.70
CA LEU A 397 8.43 -7.24 -0.41
C LEU A 397 7.32 -7.15 0.66
N LYS A 398 7.38 -6.15 1.54
CA LYS A 398 6.35 -5.93 2.56
C LYS A 398 4.96 -5.72 1.97
N GLU A 399 4.86 -5.18 0.77
CA GLU A 399 3.63 -5.03 -0.01
C GLU A 399 3.03 -6.40 -0.36
N VAL A 400 3.86 -7.39 -0.74
CA VAL A 400 3.42 -8.77 -1.02
C VAL A 400 2.95 -9.45 0.27
N VAL A 401 3.68 -9.26 1.37
CA VAL A 401 3.28 -9.77 2.69
C VAL A 401 1.95 -9.14 3.14
N ALA A 402 1.78 -7.83 2.97
CA ALA A 402 0.56 -7.09 3.29
C ALA A 402 -0.65 -7.63 2.49
N ARG A 403 -0.45 -7.84 1.18
CA ARG A 403 -1.45 -8.44 0.29
C ARG A 403 -1.89 -9.81 0.78
N ARG A 404 -0.93 -10.66 1.15
CA ARG A 404 -1.25 -12.02 1.60
C ARG A 404 -1.97 -12.02 2.95
N ILE A 405 -1.58 -11.15 3.89
CA ILE A 405 -2.31 -10.97 5.16
C ILE A 405 -3.76 -10.56 4.90
N LEU A 406 -3.99 -9.64 3.95
CA LEU A 406 -5.34 -9.19 3.61
C LEU A 406 -6.16 -10.23 2.83
N ASP A 407 -5.50 -11.15 2.10
CA ASP A 407 -6.17 -12.32 1.55
C ASP A 407 -6.72 -13.22 2.66
N ILE A 408 -5.93 -13.46 3.71
CA ILE A 408 -6.37 -14.21 4.90
C ILE A 408 -7.56 -13.50 5.59
N VAL A 409 -7.47 -12.17 5.77
CA VAL A 409 -8.56 -11.36 6.34
C VAL A 409 -9.85 -11.49 5.52
N ARG A 410 -9.76 -11.38 4.20
CA ARG A 410 -10.91 -11.52 3.30
C ARG A 410 -11.55 -12.90 3.47
N ASP A 411 -10.74 -13.95 3.41
CA ASP A 411 -11.23 -15.33 3.41
C ASP A 411 -11.95 -15.61 4.74
N GLU A 412 -11.33 -15.24 5.88
CA GLU A 412 -11.92 -15.42 7.21
C GLU A 412 -13.27 -14.70 7.36
N LEU A 413 -13.36 -13.43 6.91
CA LEU A 413 -14.59 -12.65 6.97
C LEU A 413 -15.66 -13.13 5.98
N ALA A 414 -15.27 -13.79 4.89
CA ALA A 414 -16.20 -14.40 3.94
C ALA A 414 -16.79 -15.71 4.50
N TYR A 415 -15.99 -16.53 5.19
CA TYR A 415 -16.48 -17.73 5.87
C TYR A 415 -17.46 -17.40 7.00
N GLY A 416 -17.13 -16.41 7.84
CA GLY A 416 -17.99 -15.99 8.96
C GLY A 416 -19.35 -15.37 8.56
N LYS A 417 -19.56 -15.01 7.29
CA LYS A 417 -20.86 -14.57 6.77
C LYS A 417 -21.73 -15.73 6.23
N ARG A 418 -21.14 -16.91 6.01
CA ARG A 418 -21.80 -18.10 5.45
C ARG A 418 -22.16 -19.14 6.51
N ALA A 419 -21.46 -19.14 7.65
CA ALA A 419 -21.79 -19.88 8.86
C ALA A 419 -22.77 -19.07 9.72
#